data_AF-A0A2R4SWE8-F1
#
_entry.id   AF-A0A2R4SWE8-F1
#
_cell.length_a   1.000
_cell.length_b   1.000
_cell.length_c   1.000
_cell.angle_alpha   90.00
_cell.angle_beta   90.00
_cell.angle_gamma   90.00
#
_symmetry.space_group_name_H-M   'P 1'
#
loop_
_entity.id
_entity.type
_entity.pdbx_description
1 polymer ?
#
loop_
_entity_poly.entity_id
_entity_poly.type
_entity_poly.pdbx_seq_one_letter_code
_entity_poly.pdbx_strand_id
1 'polypeptide(L)'
;MMTFFLVLVLIGVAWFVVGSVRRTRQSALPEQAPDGRPGVRSAAPSHMREPRDIAPLFPDFYHGVLFAVGKEPSPQNLLALIEYIGQMLTLNAVVWFQQTGETQAHERFMERFGGGGGDEQKLEMIPDDMIDFLWSWRPSTHQALRDWIPELEQMLTGPDSMLWNFGDELPFGIWHMED
;
A
#
# COMPACT_ATOMS: atom_id res chain seq x y z
N MET A 1 13.20 -13.50 19.18
CA MET A 1 12.14 -13.11 18.23
C MET A 1 12.65 -11.97 17.35
N MET A 2 13.60 -12.24 16.45
CA MET A 2 14.16 -11.25 15.51
C MET A 2 14.10 -11.77 14.07
N THR A 3 13.56 -12.97 13.89
CA THR A 3 13.63 -13.77 12.66
C THR A 3 12.39 -13.64 11.78
N PHE A 4 11.23 -13.24 12.31
CA PHE A 4 10.00 -13.02 11.52
C PHE A 4 10.01 -11.69 10.76
N PHE A 5 10.47 -10.59 11.39
CA PHE A 5 10.64 -9.28 10.73
C PHE A 5 11.63 -9.32 9.55
N LEU A 6 12.64 -10.19 9.60
CA LEU A 6 13.58 -10.36 8.49
C LEU A 6 12.96 -11.09 7.30
N VAL A 7 11.97 -11.97 7.48
CA VAL A 7 11.38 -12.72 6.36
C VAL A 7 10.50 -11.82 5.49
N LEU A 8 9.73 -10.89 6.07
CA LEU A 8 8.96 -9.91 5.30
C LEU A 8 9.84 -8.88 4.57
N VAL A 9 10.95 -8.45 5.20
CA VAL A 9 11.93 -7.57 4.55
C VAL A 9 12.72 -8.31 3.46
N LEU A 10 13.04 -9.60 3.63
CA LEU A 10 13.82 -10.37 2.65
C LEU A 10 13.02 -10.90 1.46
N ILE A 11 11.73 -11.21 1.62
CA ILE A 11 10.87 -11.62 0.49
C ILE A 11 10.67 -10.46 -0.49
N GLY A 12 10.51 -9.23 0.01
CA GLY A 12 10.48 -8.02 -0.83
C GLY A 12 11.80 -7.73 -1.56
N VAL A 13 12.94 -8.14 -1.00
CA VAL A 13 14.27 -7.93 -1.62
C VAL A 13 14.52 -8.91 -2.77
N ALA A 14 13.93 -10.11 -2.75
CA ALA A 14 14.27 -11.18 -3.71
C ALA A 14 13.73 -10.94 -5.14
N TRP A 15 12.66 -10.14 -5.33
CA TRP A 15 11.98 -10.06 -6.62
C TRP A 15 12.34 -8.84 -7.49
N PHE A 16 13.06 -7.85 -6.96
CA PHE A 16 13.39 -6.65 -7.75
C PHE A 16 14.67 -6.75 -8.61
N VAL A 17 15.46 -7.81 -8.48
CA VAL A 17 16.80 -7.90 -9.13
C VAL A 17 16.76 -8.43 -10.58
N VAL A 18 15.64 -8.99 -11.07
CA VAL A 18 15.58 -9.62 -12.41
C VAL A 18 15.22 -8.65 -13.55
N GLY A 19 14.82 -7.40 -13.26
CA GLY A 19 14.23 -6.50 -14.28
C GLY A 19 15.15 -5.54 -15.04
N SER A 20 16.36 -5.22 -14.55
CA SER A 20 16.97 -3.91 -14.89
C SER A 20 18.22 -3.95 -15.77
N VAL A 21 18.63 -5.09 -16.32
CA VAL A 21 19.85 -5.18 -17.15
C VAL A 21 19.50 -5.45 -18.61
N ARG A 22 19.00 -4.43 -19.32
CA ARG A 22 19.19 -4.25 -20.79
C ARG A 22 18.59 -2.94 -21.30
N ARG A 23 19.30 -1.82 -21.17
CA ARG A 23 19.27 -0.76 -22.20
C ARG A 23 20.41 0.24 -22.09
N THR A 24 21.62 -0.21 -22.43
CA THR A 24 22.63 0.67 -23.02
C THR A 24 22.61 0.48 -24.53
N ARG A 25 22.18 1.51 -25.27
CA ARG A 25 22.79 1.96 -26.55
C ARG A 25 21.97 3.12 -27.18
N GLN A 26 22.68 4.26 -27.33
CA GLN A 26 22.63 5.22 -28.45
C GLN A 26 21.30 6.04 -28.61
N SER A 27 21.30 7.37 -28.75
CA SER A 27 22.22 8.24 -29.51
C SER A 27 22.17 9.71 -29.06
N ALA A 28 23.36 10.30 -28.94
CA ALA A 28 23.79 11.58 -29.54
C ALA A 28 22.87 12.82 -29.50
N LEU A 29 23.32 13.85 -28.78
CA LEU A 29 22.98 15.26 -28.98
C LEU A 29 23.48 15.78 -30.35
N PRO A 30 22.85 16.85 -30.87
CA PRO A 30 23.61 18.10 -31.00
C PRO A 30 22.88 19.34 -30.46
N GLU A 31 23.70 20.37 -30.25
CA GLU A 31 23.47 21.70 -29.69
C GLU A 31 22.95 22.74 -30.72
N GLN A 32 22.49 23.91 -30.24
CA GLN A 32 22.01 25.17 -30.90
C GLN A 32 20.51 25.30 -31.20
N ALA A 33 19.80 26.41 -31.01
CA ALA A 33 19.98 27.75 -30.40
C ALA A 33 18.54 28.38 -30.28
N PRO A 34 18.32 29.52 -29.58
CA PRO A 34 16.99 29.93 -29.13
C PRO A 34 16.25 30.74 -30.20
N ASP A 35 15.03 30.35 -30.56
CA ASP A 35 14.17 31.17 -31.40
C ASP A 35 12.74 31.22 -30.86
N GLY A 36 12.25 32.44 -30.68
CA GLY A 36 11.01 32.75 -30.01
C GLY A 36 9.79 32.36 -30.83
N ARG A 37 8.98 31.45 -30.30
CA ARG A 37 7.56 31.31 -30.63
C ARG A 37 6.77 31.01 -29.37
N PRO A 38 5.57 31.60 -29.18
CA PRO A 38 4.74 31.32 -28.01
C PRO A 38 4.28 29.87 -28.11
N GLY A 39 4.93 29.02 -27.32
CA GLY A 39 4.68 27.59 -27.28
C GLY A 39 3.25 27.32 -26.86
N VAL A 40 2.51 26.69 -27.76
CA VAL A 40 1.37 25.83 -27.48
C VAL A 40 1.69 25.09 -26.18
N ARG A 41 0.92 25.34 -25.11
CA ARG A 41 0.97 24.53 -23.89
C ARG A 41 0.77 23.10 -24.35
N SER A 42 1.85 22.32 -24.37
CA SER A 42 1.76 20.88 -24.42
C SER A 42 0.99 20.51 -23.16
N ALA A 43 -0.31 20.27 -23.32
CA ALA A 43 -1.08 19.56 -22.32
C ALA A 43 -0.28 18.28 -22.07
N ALA A 44 0.25 18.14 -20.87
CA ALA A 44 0.84 16.88 -20.44
C ALA A 44 -0.15 15.78 -20.81
N PRO A 45 0.28 14.66 -21.39
CA PRO A 45 -0.62 13.56 -21.66
C PRO A 45 -1.29 13.24 -20.32
N SER A 46 -2.60 13.41 -20.27
CA SER A 46 -3.43 12.85 -19.22
C SER A 46 -3.21 11.34 -19.34
N HIS A 47 -2.23 10.81 -18.61
CA HIS A 47 -2.14 9.40 -18.32
C HIS A 47 -3.50 9.07 -17.71
N MET A 48 -4.40 8.50 -18.51
CA MET A 48 -5.61 7.88 -18.00
C MET A 48 -5.11 6.85 -17.00
N ARG A 49 -5.25 7.18 -15.71
CA ARG A 49 -4.88 6.27 -14.63
C ARG A 49 -5.66 5.00 -14.88
N GLU A 50 -4.95 3.89 -15.05
CA GLU A 50 -5.60 2.59 -15.16
C GLU A 50 -6.49 2.40 -13.92
N PRO A 51 -7.78 2.08 -14.11
CA PRO A 51 -8.65 1.79 -12.98
C PRO A 51 -8.03 0.70 -12.09
N ARG A 52 -8.20 0.81 -10.78
CA ARG A 52 -7.80 -0.25 -9.84
C ARG A 52 -8.54 -1.53 -10.20
N ASP A 53 -7.80 -2.62 -10.41
CA ASP A 53 -8.37 -3.94 -10.71
C ASP A 53 -8.49 -4.85 -9.47
N ILE A 54 -7.97 -4.38 -8.35
CA ILE A 54 -8.10 -4.99 -7.03
C ILE A 54 -9.45 -4.60 -6.43
N ALA A 55 -10.17 -5.60 -5.90
CA ALA A 55 -11.44 -5.40 -5.22
C ALA A 55 -11.27 -4.49 -3.98
N PRO A 56 -12.28 -3.66 -3.64
CA PRO A 56 -12.28 -2.98 -2.36
C PRO A 56 -12.16 -3.92 -1.17
N LEU A 57 -11.45 -3.47 -0.14
CA LEU A 57 -11.35 -4.22 1.10
C LEU A 57 -12.70 -4.16 1.83
N PHE A 58 -13.29 -2.97 1.94
CA PHE A 58 -14.58 -2.83 2.61
C PHE A 58 -15.76 -3.17 1.67
N PRO A 59 -16.77 -3.94 2.13
CA PRO A 59 -16.87 -4.62 3.44
C PRO A 59 -16.34 -6.07 3.44
N ASP A 60 -16.30 -6.71 2.27
CA ASP A 60 -16.24 -8.17 2.15
C ASP A 60 -14.94 -8.77 2.69
N PHE A 61 -13.80 -8.11 2.49
CA PHE A 61 -12.50 -8.59 2.98
C PHE A 61 -12.49 -8.68 4.50
N TYR A 62 -12.91 -7.61 5.19
CA TYR A 62 -12.91 -7.56 6.65
C TYR A 62 -13.89 -8.56 7.25
N HIS A 63 -15.08 -8.68 6.65
CA HIS A 63 -16.06 -9.67 7.07
C HIS A 63 -15.53 -11.10 6.89
N GLY A 64 -14.87 -11.37 5.77
CA GLY A 64 -14.22 -12.66 5.48
C GLY A 64 -13.15 -13.00 6.51
N VAL A 65 -12.25 -12.07 6.81
CA VAL A 65 -11.20 -12.24 7.82
C VAL A 65 -11.80 -12.52 9.20
N LEU A 66 -12.74 -11.68 9.66
CA LEU A 66 -13.37 -11.85 10.98
C LEU A 66 -14.11 -13.18 11.08
N PHE A 67 -14.86 -13.57 10.03
CA PHE A 67 -15.52 -14.86 9.98
C PHE A 67 -14.52 -16.03 10.06
N ALA A 68 -13.42 -15.96 9.31
CA ALA A 68 -12.39 -16.99 9.31
C ALA A 68 -11.72 -17.14 10.69
N VAL A 69 -11.56 -16.04 11.44
CA VAL A 69 -11.02 -16.07 12.82
C VAL A 69 -12.08 -16.24 13.91
N GLY A 70 -13.32 -16.58 13.54
CA GLY A 70 -14.40 -16.87 14.48
C GLY A 70 -14.92 -15.66 15.26
N LYS A 71 -14.76 -14.44 14.73
CA LYS A 71 -15.19 -13.19 15.37
C LYS A 71 -16.40 -12.58 14.67
N GLU A 72 -17.31 -12.00 15.44
CA GLU A 72 -18.47 -11.28 14.89
C GLU A 72 -18.01 -9.98 14.19
N PRO A 73 -18.57 -9.60 13.02
CA PRO A 73 -18.31 -8.33 12.36
C PRO A 73 -19.03 -7.16 13.07
N SER A 74 -18.76 -6.99 14.35
CA SER A 74 -19.22 -5.85 15.13
C SER A 74 -18.51 -4.56 14.68
N PRO A 75 -19.09 -3.37 14.89
CA PRO A 75 -18.42 -2.10 14.59
C PRO A 75 -17.03 -1.97 15.23
N GLN A 76 -16.88 -2.46 16.46
CA GLN A 76 -15.60 -2.50 17.18
C GLN A 76 -14.56 -3.36 16.45
N ASN A 77 -14.92 -4.61 16.13
CA ASN A 77 -14.02 -5.55 15.46
C ASN A 77 -13.62 -5.09 14.07
N LEU A 78 -14.57 -4.52 13.32
CA LEU A 78 -14.30 -3.94 12.01
C LEU A 78 -13.31 -2.78 12.13
N LEU A 79 -13.57 -1.81 13.01
CA LEU A 79 -12.69 -0.64 13.15
C LEU A 79 -11.29 -1.01 13.66
N ALA A 80 -11.18 -1.93 14.63
CA ALA A 80 -9.89 -2.42 15.11
C ALA A 80 -9.09 -3.13 14.01
N LEU A 81 -9.77 -3.95 13.18
CA LEU A 81 -9.13 -4.62 12.05
C LEU A 81 -8.74 -3.64 10.93
N ILE A 82 -9.59 -2.66 10.64
CA ILE A 82 -9.31 -1.56 9.70
C ILE A 82 -8.08 -0.78 10.15
N GLU A 83 -7.99 -0.43 11.43
CA GLU A 83 -6.82 0.25 12.00
C GLU A 83 -5.55 -0.61 11.82
N TYR A 84 -5.61 -1.88 12.20
CA TYR A 84 -4.46 -2.79 12.11
C TYR A 84 -3.96 -2.96 10.67
N ILE A 85 -4.87 -3.14 9.71
CA ILE A 85 -4.53 -3.23 8.28
C ILE A 85 -4.01 -1.88 7.75
N GLY A 86 -4.59 -0.76 8.18
CA GLY A 86 -4.11 0.58 7.82
C GLY A 86 -2.65 0.81 8.26
N GLN A 87 -2.26 0.34 9.44
CA GLN A 87 -0.87 0.39 9.91
C GLN A 87 0.06 -0.47 9.05
N MET A 88 -0.33 -1.72 8.75
CA MET A 88 0.43 -2.60 7.86
C MET A 88 0.64 -1.99 6.47
N LEU A 89 -0.41 -1.40 5.90
CA LEU A 89 -0.36 -0.76 4.60
C LEU A 89 0.53 0.50 4.63
N THR A 90 0.46 1.29 5.70
CA THR A 90 1.34 2.45 5.91
C THR A 90 2.81 2.04 5.87
N LEU A 91 3.17 0.96 6.57
CA LEU A 91 4.55 0.50 6.61
C LEU A 91 5.03 -0.04 5.26
N ASN A 92 4.20 -0.83 4.57
CA ASN A 92 4.51 -1.30 3.21
C ASN A 92 4.71 -0.13 2.25
N ALA A 93 3.83 0.87 2.29
CA ALA A 93 3.95 2.08 1.50
C ALA A 93 5.28 2.81 1.75
N VAL A 94 5.64 3.04 3.03
CA VAL A 94 6.91 3.66 3.42
C VAL A 94 8.10 2.90 2.86
N VAL A 95 8.11 1.56 2.98
CA VAL A 95 9.18 0.72 2.42
C VAL A 95 9.27 0.90 0.90
N TRP A 96 8.15 0.87 0.18
CA TRP A 96 8.13 1.04 -1.27
C TRP A 96 8.62 2.43 -1.71
N PHE A 97 8.24 3.50 -1.00
CA PHE A 97 8.77 4.84 -1.29
C PHE A 97 10.28 4.92 -1.06
N GLN A 98 10.78 4.34 0.03
CA GLN A 98 12.21 4.33 0.34
C GLN A 98 13.03 3.55 -0.70
N GLN A 99 12.55 2.38 -1.11
CA GLN A 99 13.21 1.56 -2.15
C GLN A 99 13.33 2.28 -3.49
N THR A 100 12.42 3.22 -3.76
CA THR A 100 12.34 3.94 -5.03
C THR A 100 12.95 5.34 -4.98
N GLY A 101 13.27 5.84 -3.77
CA GLY A 101 13.81 7.20 -3.58
C GLY A 101 12.79 8.32 -3.80
N GLU A 102 11.49 8.01 -3.80
CA GLU A 102 10.41 8.94 -4.16
C GLU A 102 9.90 9.74 -2.94
N THR A 103 10.73 10.67 -2.44
CA THR A 103 10.44 11.45 -1.22
C THR A 103 9.15 12.26 -1.32
N GLN A 104 8.82 12.83 -2.48
CA GLN A 104 7.59 13.63 -2.64
C GLN A 104 6.32 12.77 -2.58
N ALA A 105 6.38 11.51 -3.02
CA ALA A 105 5.24 10.60 -2.91
C ALA A 105 5.04 10.17 -1.46
N HIS A 106 6.14 9.91 -0.74
CA HIS A 106 6.14 9.64 0.68
C HIS A 106 5.53 10.78 1.50
N GLU A 107 5.98 12.01 1.30
CA GLU A 107 5.46 13.18 2.01
C GLU A 107 3.95 13.35 1.81
N ARG A 108 3.47 13.28 0.56
CA ARG A 108 2.02 13.38 0.26
C ARG A 108 1.21 12.23 0.86
N PHE A 109 1.78 11.03 0.91
CA PHE A 109 1.12 9.89 1.53
C PHE A 109 0.99 10.10 3.04
N MET A 110 2.06 10.52 3.71
CA MET A 110 2.07 10.75 5.15
C MET A 110 1.23 11.97 5.56
N GLU A 111 1.24 13.04 4.77
CA GLU A 111 0.37 14.19 4.98
C GLU A 111 -1.11 13.77 4.93
N ARG A 112 -1.46 12.86 4.02
CA ARG A 112 -2.85 12.42 3.85
C ARG A 112 -3.29 11.35 4.86
N PHE A 113 -2.40 10.42 5.22
CA PHE A 113 -2.79 9.21 5.95
C PHE A 113 -2.04 8.97 7.27
N GLY A 114 -0.97 9.72 7.55
CA GLY A 114 -0.11 9.51 8.72
C GLY A 114 -0.79 9.71 10.09
N GLY A 115 -1.99 10.27 10.12
CA GLY A 115 -2.82 10.44 11.32
C GLY A 115 -4.16 9.70 11.28
N GLY A 116 -4.36 8.75 10.34
CA GLY A 116 -5.64 8.06 10.19
C GLY A 116 -6.67 8.81 9.33
N GLY A 117 -6.22 9.54 8.31
CA GLY A 117 -7.09 10.27 7.37
C GLY A 117 -7.49 11.67 7.86
N GLY A 118 -8.26 12.39 7.04
CA GLY A 118 -8.83 13.69 7.42
C GLY A 118 -10.11 13.55 8.24
N ASP A 119 -10.47 14.57 9.02
CA ASP A 119 -11.62 14.57 9.95
C ASP A 119 -12.98 14.18 9.33
N GLU A 120 -13.15 14.37 8.02
CA GLU A 120 -14.38 14.04 7.27
C GLU A 120 -14.33 12.65 6.60
N GLN A 121 -13.19 11.97 6.65
CA GLN A 121 -12.98 10.70 5.96
C GLN A 121 -13.60 9.56 6.77
N LYS A 122 -14.36 8.72 6.09
CA LYS A 122 -14.91 7.50 6.68
C LYS A 122 -13.77 6.55 7.03
N LEU A 123 -13.65 6.20 8.32
CA LEU A 123 -12.55 5.38 8.82
C LEU A 123 -12.44 4.05 8.07
N GLU A 124 -13.58 3.44 7.75
CA GLU A 124 -13.65 2.17 7.02
C GLU A 124 -13.11 2.23 5.59
N MET A 125 -13.01 3.43 5.00
CA MET A 125 -12.50 3.63 3.64
C MET A 125 -11.00 3.94 3.60
N ILE A 126 -10.36 4.21 4.73
CA ILE A 126 -8.96 4.67 4.76
C ILE A 126 -8.02 3.68 4.05
N PRO A 127 -8.04 2.35 4.33
CA PRO A 127 -7.15 1.43 3.64
C PRO A 127 -7.42 1.37 2.13
N ASP A 128 -8.68 1.46 1.71
CA ASP A 128 -9.04 1.51 0.29
C ASP A 128 -8.51 2.79 -0.39
N ASP A 129 -8.60 3.93 0.28
CA ASP A 129 -8.05 5.21 -0.20
C ASP A 129 -6.51 5.19 -0.28
N MET A 130 -5.85 4.50 0.64
CA MET A 130 -4.41 4.26 0.62
C MET A 130 -4.03 3.38 -0.58
N ILE A 131 -4.77 2.30 -0.83
CA ILE A 131 -4.56 1.44 -2.01
C ILE A 131 -4.74 2.25 -3.28
N ASP A 132 -5.77 3.09 -3.37
CA ASP A 132 -6.00 3.96 -4.54
C ASP A 132 -4.88 4.96 -4.75
N PHE A 133 -4.34 5.54 -3.67
CA PHE A 133 -3.17 6.39 -3.75
C PHE A 133 -1.98 5.63 -4.34
N LEU A 134 -1.66 4.45 -3.78
CA LEU A 134 -0.52 3.62 -4.17
C LEU A 134 -0.68 3.08 -5.60
N TRP A 135 -1.90 2.75 -5.99
CA TRP A 135 -2.25 2.36 -7.36
C TRP A 135 -2.01 3.50 -8.34
N SER A 136 -2.44 4.72 -7.98
CA SER A 136 -2.26 5.90 -8.83
C SER A 136 -0.82 6.42 -8.87
N TRP A 137 0.00 6.06 -7.88
CA TRP A 137 1.36 6.55 -7.74
C TRP A 137 2.27 6.02 -8.86
N ARG A 138 2.27 4.70 -9.09
CA ARG A 138 3.09 4.10 -10.15
C ARG A 138 2.62 2.70 -10.57
N PRO A 139 2.74 2.34 -11.86
CA PRO A 139 2.35 1.00 -12.35
C PRO A 139 3.10 -0.16 -11.71
N SER A 140 4.38 0.03 -11.32
CA SER A 140 5.12 -1.07 -10.69
C SER A 140 4.64 -1.42 -9.28
N THR A 141 3.84 -0.56 -8.64
CA THR A 141 3.20 -0.86 -7.34
C THR A 141 1.95 -1.72 -7.50
N HIS A 142 1.37 -1.80 -8.71
CA HIS A 142 0.18 -2.61 -8.96
C HIS A 142 0.42 -4.07 -8.64
N GLN A 143 1.54 -4.63 -9.11
CA GLN A 143 1.88 -6.02 -8.81
C GLN A 143 2.14 -6.23 -7.32
N ALA A 144 2.86 -5.31 -6.67
CA ALA A 144 3.09 -5.39 -5.24
C ALA A 144 1.78 -5.42 -4.43
N LEU A 145 0.78 -4.61 -4.81
CA LEU A 145 -0.54 -4.63 -4.18
C LEU A 145 -1.31 -5.94 -4.47
N ARG A 146 -1.24 -6.46 -5.71
CA ARG A 146 -1.88 -7.72 -6.09
C ARG A 146 -1.32 -8.91 -5.32
N ASP A 147 -0.02 -8.90 -5.03
CA ASP A 147 0.64 -9.95 -4.26
C ASP A 147 0.39 -9.78 -2.76
N TRP A 148 0.44 -8.53 -2.27
CA TRP A 148 0.32 -8.23 -0.84
C TRP A 148 -1.06 -8.54 -0.26
N ILE A 149 -2.16 -8.32 -0.98
CA ILE A 149 -3.52 -8.51 -0.41
C ILE A 149 -3.82 -9.99 -0.10
N PRO A 150 -3.56 -10.96 -1.00
CA PRO A 150 -3.69 -12.37 -0.66
C PRO A 150 -2.74 -12.82 0.47
N GLU A 151 -1.53 -12.26 0.53
CA GLU A 151 -0.58 -12.54 1.62
C GLU A 151 -1.09 -12.00 2.96
N LEU A 152 -1.65 -10.78 2.96
CA LEU A 152 -2.30 -10.18 4.11
C LEU A 152 -3.44 -11.06 4.62
N GLU A 153 -4.33 -11.52 3.73
CA GLU A 153 -5.43 -12.41 4.09
C GLU A 153 -4.92 -13.71 4.73
N GLN A 154 -3.92 -14.35 4.13
CA GLN A 154 -3.32 -15.57 4.66
C GLN A 154 -2.67 -15.35 6.02
N MET A 155 -1.97 -14.23 6.21
CA MET A 155 -1.36 -13.87 7.49
C MET A 155 -2.42 -13.63 8.57
N LEU A 156 -3.48 -12.89 8.25
CA LEU A 156 -4.54 -12.55 9.21
C LEU A 156 -5.43 -13.74 9.57
N THR A 157 -5.60 -14.71 8.68
CA THR A 157 -6.45 -15.89 8.88
C THR A 157 -5.68 -17.15 9.25
N GLY A 158 -4.36 -17.14 9.08
CA GLY A 158 -3.47 -18.26 9.39
C GLY A 158 -3.41 -18.57 10.89
N PRO A 159 -2.93 -19.78 11.26
CA PRO A 159 -2.89 -20.23 12.65
C PRO A 159 -1.98 -19.37 13.55
N ASP A 160 -1.00 -18.69 12.96
CA ASP A 160 -0.06 -17.81 13.66
C ASP A 160 -0.56 -16.36 13.75
N SER A 161 -1.78 -16.08 13.28
CA SER A 161 -2.37 -14.74 13.32
C SER A 161 -2.56 -14.26 14.75
N MET A 162 -2.19 -13.01 15.01
CA MET A 162 -2.44 -12.37 16.31
C MET A 162 -3.93 -12.25 16.63
N LEU A 163 -4.80 -12.25 15.61
CA LEU A 163 -6.25 -12.15 15.83
C LEU A 163 -6.79 -13.32 16.68
N TRP A 164 -6.14 -14.48 16.67
CA TRP A 164 -6.50 -15.63 17.50
C TRP A 164 -6.21 -15.43 18.99
N ASN A 165 -5.33 -14.48 19.35
CA ASN A 165 -4.92 -14.27 20.74
C ASN A 165 -5.92 -13.43 21.53
N PHE A 166 -6.90 -12.83 20.86
CA PHE A 166 -7.94 -12.03 21.49
C PHE A 166 -9.24 -12.83 21.64
N GLY A 167 -10.04 -12.47 22.63
CA GLY A 167 -11.40 -13.01 22.83
C GLY A 167 -12.36 -12.57 21.71
N ASP A 168 -13.65 -12.45 22.03
CA ASP A 168 -14.67 -12.14 21.02
C ASP A 168 -14.50 -10.74 20.39
N GLU A 169 -13.89 -9.81 21.15
CA GLU A 169 -13.61 -8.44 20.72
C GLU A 169 -12.12 -8.22 20.44
N LEU A 170 -11.84 -7.53 19.34
CA LEU A 170 -10.51 -7.05 18.97
C LEU A 170 -10.23 -5.71 19.68
N PRO A 171 -9.09 -5.58 20.37
CA PRO A 171 -8.68 -4.30 20.92
C PRO A 171 -8.23 -3.35 19.81
N PHE A 172 -8.33 -2.05 20.03
CA PHE A 172 -7.62 -1.06 19.20
C PHE A 172 -6.12 -1.11 19.46
N GLY A 173 -5.32 -0.66 18.50
CA GLY A 173 -3.87 -0.61 18.64
C GLY A 173 -3.20 -1.99 18.73
N ILE A 174 -3.77 -3.03 18.09
CA ILE A 174 -3.16 -4.38 17.97
C ILE A 174 -1.70 -4.29 17.53
N TRP A 175 -1.40 -3.38 16.61
CA TRP A 175 -0.06 -3.12 16.09
C TRP A 175 0.98 -2.85 17.20
N HIS A 176 0.59 -2.19 18.29
CA HIS A 176 1.49 -1.84 19.39
C HIS A 176 1.65 -2.95 20.43
N MET A 177 0.98 -4.10 20.23
CA MET A 177 1.01 -5.25 21.12
C MET A 177 1.92 -6.37 20.61
N GLU A 178 2.58 -6.20 19.45
CA GLU A 178 3.50 -7.19 18.87
C GLU A 178 4.92 -7.20 19.48
N ASP A 179 5.14 -6.44 20.56
CA ASP A 179 6.44 -6.28 21.26
C ASP A 179 6.76 -7.39 22.29
#